data_AF-A0A6B0Y1C9-F1
#
_entry.id   AF-A0A6B0Y1C9-F1
#
_cell.length_a   1.000
_cell.length_b   1.000
_cell.length_c   1.000
_cell.angle_alpha   90.00
_cell.angle_beta   90.00
_cell.angle_gamma   90.00
#
_symmetry.space_group_name_H-M   'P 1'
#
loop_
_entity.id
_entity.type
_entity.pdbx_description
1 polymer ?
#
loop_
_entity_poly.entity_id
_entity_poly.type
_entity_poly.pdbx_seq_one_letter_code
_entity_poly.pdbx_strand_id
1 'polypeptide(L)'
;QNVRLASHLTGLDIDIMTEEEESQRRQAEFEERTKLFMDTLDLDEFFAQLLVSEGFTSLEEVAYVEIDELLIIDGVDEDTANELQARARDHIDEQNRHAEERARQLGAEDSLFAFEGLTPQMIEVLAADGVKTIEEFARCADWELAGGWTTVKGERIKDDGLLESFDVSMEEAQNMVMTARIQLGWVDPEQLEAEGQEEADAEEEVEA
;
A
#
# COMPACT_ATOMS: atom_id res chain seq x y z
N GLN A 1 -21.29 6.67 -22.74
CA GLN A 1 -20.57 7.77 -23.43
C GLN A 1 -20.09 8.83 -22.46
N ASN A 2 -20.91 9.22 -21.45
CA ASN A 2 -20.50 10.17 -20.40
C ASN A 2 -19.37 9.67 -19.50
N VAL A 3 -19.34 8.39 -19.13
CA VAL A 3 -18.30 7.85 -18.21
C VAL A 3 -16.91 7.84 -18.82
N ARG A 4 -16.80 7.48 -20.12
CA ARG A 4 -15.54 7.58 -20.85
C ARG A 4 -15.04 9.03 -20.98
N LEU A 5 -15.95 10.01 -21.05
CA LEU A 5 -15.60 11.43 -21.12
C LEU A 5 -15.23 11.99 -19.75
N ALA A 6 -15.96 11.59 -18.70
CA ALA A 6 -15.70 11.97 -17.32
C ALA A 6 -14.35 11.43 -16.83
N SER A 7 -14.06 10.14 -17.07
CA SER A 7 -12.74 9.56 -16.76
C SER A 7 -11.58 10.25 -17.50
N HIS A 8 -11.81 10.70 -18.74
CA HIS A 8 -10.82 11.50 -19.49
C HIS A 8 -10.63 12.92 -18.94
N LEU A 9 -11.67 13.50 -18.34
CA LEU A 9 -11.65 14.85 -17.78
C LEU A 9 -11.11 14.88 -16.35
N THR A 10 -11.34 13.82 -15.58
CA THR A 10 -10.89 13.72 -14.18
C THR A 10 -9.54 13.03 -14.04
N GLY A 11 -9.08 12.30 -15.06
CA GLY A 11 -7.88 11.47 -14.96
C GLY A 11 -8.05 10.24 -14.06
N LEU A 12 -9.22 10.05 -13.46
CA LEU A 12 -9.55 8.93 -12.57
C LEU A 12 -10.31 7.84 -13.34
N ASP A 13 -10.09 6.59 -12.96
CA ASP A 13 -10.90 5.50 -13.48
C ASP A 13 -12.26 5.46 -12.78
N ILE A 14 -13.34 5.41 -13.57
CA ILE A 14 -14.71 5.48 -13.05
C ILE A 14 -15.39 4.16 -13.33
N ASP A 15 -15.49 3.32 -12.30
CA ASP A 15 -16.29 2.11 -12.32
C ASP A 15 -17.78 2.43 -12.06
N ILE A 16 -18.67 1.90 -12.90
CA ILE A 16 -20.12 2.06 -12.72
C ILE A 16 -20.67 0.73 -12.25
N MET A 17 -21.05 0.70 -10.97
CA MET A 17 -21.73 -0.43 -10.38
C MET A 17 -23.23 -0.12 -10.27
N THR A 18 -24.06 -1.14 -10.42
CA THR A 18 -25.46 -1.08 -10.00
C THR A 18 -25.57 -1.08 -8.47
N GLU A 19 -26.71 -0.64 -7.94
CA GLU A 19 -26.97 -0.66 -6.49
C GLU A 19 -26.89 -2.09 -5.91
N GLU A 20 -27.26 -3.09 -6.72
CA GLU A 20 -27.17 -4.49 -6.31
C GLU A 20 -25.71 -4.99 -6.27
N GLU A 21 -24.90 -4.66 -7.27
CA GLU A 21 -23.48 -5.02 -7.30
C GLU A 21 -22.69 -4.33 -6.19
N GLU A 22 -22.99 -3.06 -5.91
CA GLU A 22 -22.33 -2.29 -4.86
C GLU A 22 -22.71 -2.81 -3.46
N SER A 23 -23.98 -3.20 -3.26
CA SER A 23 -24.43 -3.86 -2.03
C SER A 23 -23.75 -5.22 -1.82
N GLN A 24 -23.64 -6.04 -2.88
CA GLN A 24 -22.94 -7.32 -2.83
C GLN A 24 -21.45 -7.16 -2.53
N ARG A 25 -20.79 -6.17 -3.14
CA ARG A 25 -19.39 -5.85 -2.88
C ARG A 25 -19.17 -5.49 -1.41
N ARG A 26 -20.00 -4.59 -0.85
CA ARG A 26 -19.91 -4.22 0.57
C ARG A 26 -20.10 -5.41 1.51
N GLN A 27 -21.05 -6.29 1.20
CA GLN A 27 -21.27 -7.50 1.99
C GLN A 27 -20.06 -8.44 1.93
N ALA A 28 -19.46 -8.61 0.75
CA ALA A 28 -18.26 -9.45 0.58
C ALA A 28 -17.05 -8.87 1.34
N GLU A 29 -16.80 -7.57 1.23
CA GLU A 29 -15.73 -6.88 1.96
C GLU A 29 -15.94 -6.99 3.49
N PHE A 30 -17.19 -6.86 3.95
CA PHE A 30 -17.53 -7.02 5.37
C PHE A 30 -17.22 -8.44 5.88
N GLU A 31 -17.61 -9.47 5.13
CA GLU A 31 -17.35 -10.87 5.47
C GLU A 31 -15.86 -11.21 5.41
N GLU A 32 -15.13 -10.66 4.44
CA GLU A 32 -13.68 -10.85 4.31
C GLU A 32 -12.93 -10.25 5.50
N ARG A 33 -13.22 -9.00 5.86
CA ARG A 33 -12.60 -8.32 7.01
C ARG A 33 -12.97 -8.98 8.33
N THR A 34 -14.22 -9.44 8.48
CA THR A 34 -14.64 -10.20 9.66
C THR A 34 -13.80 -11.47 9.81
N LYS A 35 -13.60 -12.23 8.73
CA LYS A 35 -12.75 -13.43 8.75
C LYS A 35 -11.31 -13.10 9.04
N LEU A 36 -10.77 -12.04 8.45
CA LEU A 36 -9.41 -11.58 8.74
C LEU A 36 -9.20 -11.41 10.25
N PHE A 37 -10.08 -10.66 10.93
CA PHE A 37 -9.94 -10.44 12.37
C PHE A 37 -10.16 -11.71 13.21
N MET A 38 -11.09 -12.58 12.81
CA MET A 38 -11.27 -13.87 13.49
C MET A 38 -10.02 -14.75 13.40
N ASP A 39 -9.45 -14.88 12.21
CA ASP A 39 -8.33 -15.79 11.94
C ASP A 39 -7.01 -15.28 12.55
N THR A 40 -6.86 -13.97 12.69
CA THR A 40 -5.59 -13.33 13.10
C THR A 40 -5.56 -12.90 14.56
N LEU A 41 -6.67 -12.41 15.10
CA LEU A 41 -6.76 -11.88 16.47
C LEU A 41 -7.41 -12.85 17.46
N ASP A 42 -7.84 -14.04 17.00
CA ASP A 42 -8.56 -15.07 17.76
C ASP A 42 -9.81 -14.49 18.44
N LEU A 43 -10.63 -13.83 17.63
CA LEU A 43 -11.88 -13.19 18.02
C LEU A 43 -13.08 -14.04 17.62
N ASP A 44 -14.16 -13.93 18.38
CA ASP A 44 -15.43 -14.48 17.94
C ASP A 44 -16.05 -13.63 16.82
N GLU A 45 -17.02 -14.21 16.11
CA GLU A 45 -17.66 -13.56 14.97
C GLU A 45 -18.35 -12.24 15.36
N PHE A 46 -18.96 -12.18 16.54
CA PHE A 46 -19.68 -11.00 17.00
C PHE A 46 -18.72 -9.82 17.22
N PHE A 47 -17.59 -10.09 17.86
CA PHE A 47 -16.58 -9.09 18.17
C PHE A 47 -15.79 -8.65 16.92
N ALA A 48 -15.51 -9.57 16.00
CA ALA A 48 -14.93 -9.22 14.70
C ALA A 48 -15.88 -8.33 13.87
N GLN A 49 -17.18 -8.61 13.87
CA GLN A 49 -18.18 -7.75 13.19
C GLN A 49 -18.28 -6.36 13.81
N LEU A 50 -18.12 -6.22 15.14
CA LEU A 50 -18.05 -4.93 15.81
C LEU A 50 -16.89 -4.09 15.27
N LEU A 51 -15.68 -4.65 15.19
CA LEU A 51 -14.52 -3.94 14.63
C LEU A 51 -14.76 -3.46 13.20
N VAL A 52 -15.27 -4.33 12.33
CA VAL A 52 -15.56 -3.93 10.94
C VAL A 52 -16.65 -2.84 10.88
N SER A 53 -17.63 -2.90 11.77
CA SER A 53 -18.72 -1.90 11.83
C SER A 53 -18.25 -0.53 12.30
N GLU A 54 -17.23 -0.49 13.16
CA GLU A 54 -16.56 0.75 13.60
C GLU A 54 -15.56 1.27 12.56
N GLY A 55 -15.35 0.53 11.47
CA GLY A 55 -14.60 0.97 10.30
C GLY A 55 -13.19 0.41 10.20
N PHE A 56 -12.78 -0.49 11.10
CA PHE A 56 -11.48 -1.16 10.99
C PHE A 56 -11.43 -2.07 9.77
N THR A 57 -10.38 -1.89 8.96
CA THR A 57 -10.21 -2.59 7.68
C THR A 57 -8.96 -3.46 7.63
N SER A 58 -7.96 -3.17 8.47
CA SER A 58 -6.68 -3.87 8.50
C SER A 58 -6.19 -4.14 9.92
N LEU A 59 -5.18 -5.02 10.06
CA LEU A 59 -4.53 -5.29 11.33
C LEU A 59 -3.72 -4.10 11.82
N GLU A 60 -3.13 -3.35 10.89
CA GLU A 60 -2.30 -2.19 11.14
C GLU A 60 -3.11 -1.08 11.82
N GLU A 61 -4.35 -0.85 11.35
CA GLU A 61 -5.26 0.09 11.99
C GLU A 61 -5.53 -0.33 13.44
N VAL A 62 -5.84 -1.60 13.70
CA VAL A 62 -6.07 -2.09 15.07
C VAL A 62 -4.81 -1.98 15.92
N ALA A 63 -3.63 -2.30 15.38
CA ALA A 63 -2.36 -2.31 16.09
C ALA A 63 -1.87 -0.91 16.49
N TYR A 64 -2.18 0.13 15.72
CA TYR A 64 -1.57 1.45 15.85
C TYR A 64 -2.57 2.60 16.05
N VAL A 65 -3.87 2.34 16.08
CA VAL A 65 -4.87 3.34 16.47
C VAL A 65 -4.69 3.77 17.94
N GLU A 66 -5.19 4.96 18.28
CA GLU A 66 -5.30 5.38 19.67
C GLU A 66 -6.24 4.45 20.46
N ILE A 67 -5.88 4.15 21.71
CA ILE A 67 -6.68 3.27 22.58
C ILE A 67 -8.12 3.78 22.72
N ASP A 68 -8.31 5.11 22.77
CA ASP A 68 -9.63 5.72 22.92
C ASP A 68 -10.60 5.33 21.79
N GLU A 69 -10.12 5.08 20.56
CA GLU A 69 -10.96 4.62 19.45
C GLU A 69 -11.45 3.18 19.67
N LEU A 70 -10.61 2.33 20.27
CA LEU A 70 -11.00 0.96 20.63
C LEU A 70 -11.96 0.93 21.83
N LEU A 71 -11.87 1.90 22.74
CA LEU A 71 -12.77 2.01 23.90
C LEU A 71 -14.19 2.45 23.56
N ILE A 72 -14.43 2.98 22.35
CA ILE A 72 -15.78 3.31 21.86
C ILE A 72 -16.58 2.04 21.57
N ILE A 73 -15.90 0.94 21.25
CA ILE A 73 -16.50 -0.33 20.89
C ILE A 73 -17.20 -0.96 22.10
N ASP A 74 -18.46 -1.33 21.95
CA ASP A 74 -19.24 -1.92 23.04
C ASP A 74 -18.62 -3.23 23.54
N GLY A 75 -18.35 -3.30 24.84
CA GLY A 75 -17.71 -4.44 25.48
C GLY A 75 -16.18 -4.40 25.50
N VAL A 76 -15.54 -3.33 25.02
CA VAL A 76 -14.08 -3.14 25.08
C VAL A 76 -13.70 -2.24 26.25
N ASP A 77 -12.88 -2.78 27.15
CA ASP A 77 -12.22 -2.02 28.21
C ASP A 77 -10.73 -1.80 27.90
N GLU A 78 -10.05 -1.02 28.75
CA GLU A 78 -8.64 -0.65 28.55
C GLU A 78 -7.73 -1.87 28.49
N ASP A 79 -7.99 -2.88 29.33
CA ASP A 79 -7.21 -4.12 29.34
C ASP A 79 -7.41 -4.90 28.02
N THR A 80 -8.66 -5.03 27.57
CA THR A 80 -9.00 -5.70 26.30
C THR A 80 -8.45 -4.97 25.09
N ALA A 81 -8.54 -3.64 25.06
CA ALA A 81 -7.97 -2.81 23.99
C ALA A 81 -6.46 -3.01 23.88
N ASN A 82 -5.74 -2.95 25.01
CA ASN A 82 -4.29 -3.20 25.03
C ASN A 82 -3.95 -4.62 24.57
N GLU A 83 -4.74 -5.62 24.96
CA GLU A 83 -4.54 -7.00 24.52
C GLU A 83 -4.77 -7.16 23.00
N LEU A 84 -5.82 -6.55 22.45
CA LEU A 84 -6.08 -6.54 21.01
C LEU A 84 -4.93 -5.93 20.23
N GLN A 85 -4.43 -4.77 20.66
CA GLN A 85 -3.28 -4.13 20.02
C GLN A 85 -2.04 -5.00 20.09
N ALA A 86 -1.78 -5.64 21.24
CA ALA A 86 -0.64 -6.54 21.40
C ALA A 86 -0.74 -7.74 20.44
N ARG A 87 -1.90 -8.39 20.36
CA ARG A 87 -2.13 -9.51 19.43
C ARG A 87 -1.97 -9.09 17.96
N ALA A 88 -2.49 -7.92 17.59
CA ALA A 88 -2.35 -7.39 16.24
C ALA A 88 -0.87 -7.15 15.89
N ARG A 89 -0.12 -6.50 16.78
CA ARG A 89 1.33 -6.28 16.61
C ARG A 89 2.11 -7.59 16.53
N ASP A 90 1.84 -8.53 17.43
CA ASP A 90 2.50 -9.84 17.43
C ASP A 90 2.23 -10.59 16.10
N HIS A 91 1.01 -10.49 15.56
CA HIS A 91 0.69 -11.08 14.26
C HIS A 91 1.44 -10.40 13.11
N ILE A 92 1.49 -9.07 13.09
CA ILE A 92 2.22 -8.29 12.08
C ILE A 92 3.72 -8.62 12.14
N ASP A 93 4.30 -8.70 13.33
CA ASP A 93 5.70 -9.03 13.53
C ASP A 93 6.03 -10.46 13.06
N GLU A 94 5.14 -11.42 13.32
CA GLU A 94 5.29 -12.78 12.82
C GLU A 94 5.18 -12.87 11.30
N GLN A 95 4.22 -12.13 10.70
CA GLN A 95 4.09 -12.00 9.24
C GLN A 95 5.35 -11.39 8.63
N ASN A 96 5.86 -10.30 9.22
CA ASN A 96 7.11 -9.64 8.83
C ASN A 96 8.27 -10.63 8.85
N ARG A 97 8.43 -11.36 9.95
CA ARG A 97 9.50 -12.36 10.10
C ARG A 97 9.43 -13.46 9.04
N HIS A 98 8.23 -13.97 8.77
CA HIS A 98 8.03 -14.96 7.73
C HIS A 98 8.32 -14.42 6.33
N ALA A 99 7.90 -13.19 6.04
CA ALA A 99 8.19 -12.51 4.78
C ALA A 99 9.70 -12.30 4.61
N GLU A 100 10.41 -11.86 5.65
CA GLU A 100 11.88 -11.74 5.63
C GLU A 100 12.55 -13.09 5.33
N GLU A 101 12.13 -14.15 6.02
CA GLU A 101 12.68 -15.49 5.83
C GLU A 101 12.47 -15.97 4.39
N ARG A 102 11.28 -15.76 3.82
CA ARG A 102 10.95 -16.12 2.43
C ARG A 102 11.71 -15.27 1.42
N ALA A 103 11.76 -13.95 1.62
CA ALA A 103 12.53 -13.03 0.79
C ALA A 103 14.02 -13.42 0.74
N ARG A 104 14.63 -13.72 1.90
CA ARG A 104 16.01 -14.22 1.95
C ARG A 104 16.19 -15.56 1.21
N GLN A 105 15.20 -16.46 1.28
CA GLN A 105 15.23 -17.72 0.52
C GLN A 105 15.14 -17.50 -1.00
N LEU A 106 14.40 -16.48 -1.44
CA LEU A 106 14.31 -16.05 -2.83
C LEU A 106 15.58 -15.32 -3.30
N GLY A 107 16.46 -14.96 -2.36
CA GLY A 107 17.77 -14.37 -2.60
C GLY A 107 17.80 -12.85 -2.47
N ALA A 108 16.82 -12.24 -1.79
CA ALA A 108 16.88 -10.83 -1.43
C ALA A 108 18.11 -10.52 -0.59
N GLU A 109 18.83 -9.46 -0.95
CA GLU A 109 20.02 -8.99 -0.24
C GLU A 109 19.66 -8.04 0.90
N ASP A 110 20.55 -7.96 1.91
CA ASP A 110 20.39 -7.06 3.06
C ASP A 110 20.25 -5.58 2.66
N SER A 111 20.70 -5.20 1.46
CA SER A 111 20.53 -3.86 0.91
C SER A 111 19.06 -3.45 0.76
N LEU A 112 18.16 -4.39 0.42
CA LEU A 112 16.73 -4.10 0.32
C LEU A 112 16.10 -3.96 1.70
N PHE A 113 16.50 -4.80 2.67
CA PHE A 113 16.01 -4.70 4.04
C PHE A 113 16.50 -3.45 4.77
N ALA A 114 17.64 -2.89 4.36
CA ALA A 114 18.16 -1.64 4.90
C ALA A 114 17.56 -0.38 4.25
N PHE A 115 16.73 -0.54 3.21
CA PHE A 115 16.10 0.58 2.52
C PHE A 115 14.87 1.07 3.29
N GLU A 116 14.85 2.36 3.59
CA GLU A 116 13.73 2.99 4.29
C GLU A 116 12.53 3.13 3.36
N GLY A 117 11.37 2.66 3.80
CA GLY A 117 10.12 2.70 3.02
C GLY A 117 9.71 1.36 2.40
N LEU A 118 10.53 0.30 2.48
CA LEU A 118 10.12 -1.06 2.11
C LEU A 118 9.85 -1.91 3.35
N THR A 119 8.66 -2.50 3.42
CA THR A 119 8.34 -3.50 4.44
C THR A 119 8.87 -4.88 4.05
N PRO A 120 9.08 -5.81 5.00
CA PRO A 120 9.45 -7.19 4.68
C PRO A 120 8.53 -7.88 3.68
N GLN A 121 7.21 -7.62 3.74
CA GLN A 121 6.24 -8.16 2.79
C GLN A 121 6.45 -7.61 1.38
N MET A 122 6.74 -6.30 1.25
CA MET A 122 7.05 -5.69 -0.04
C MET A 122 8.33 -6.29 -0.64
N ILE A 123 9.38 -6.44 0.16
CA ILE A 123 10.66 -7.03 -0.27
C ILE A 123 10.47 -8.47 -0.74
N GLU A 124 9.61 -9.23 -0.09
CA GLU A 124 9.24 -10.56 -0.53
C GLU A 124 8.63 -10.56 -1.92
N VAL A 125 7.66 -9.69 -2.20
CA VAL A 125 7.01 -9.62 -3.51
C VAL A 125 8.01 -9.21 -4.59
N LEU A 126 8.87 -8.22 -4.29
CA LEU A 126 9.97 -7.81 -5.15
C LEU A 126 10.94 -8.98 -5.44
N ALA A 127 11.34 -9.72 -4.41
CA ALA A 127 12.25 -10.85 -4.54
C ALA A 127 11.65 -12.02 -5.35
N ALA A 128 10.33 -12.21 -5.26
CA ALA A 128 9.60 -13.20 -6.04
C ALA A 128 9.57 -12.84 -7.53
N ASP A 129 9.49 -11.55 -7.87
CA ASP A 129 9.59 -11.04 -9.25
C ASP A 129 11.05 -10.97 -9.77
N GLY A 130 12.01 -11.13 -8.87
CA GLY A 130 13.44 -11.20 -9.19
C GLY A 130 14.21 -9.91 -8.91
N VAL A 131 13.58 -8.92 -8.26
CA VAL A 131 14.23 -7.73 -7.72
C VAL A 131 14.81 -8.06 -6.35
N LYS A 132 16.13 -8.31 -6.29
CA LYS A 132 16.83 -8.85 -5.12
C LYS A 132 17.81 -7.88 -4.50
N THR A 133 18.27 -6.90 -5.26
CA THR A 133 19.21 -5.88 -4.79
C THR A 133 18.63 -4.48 -4.91
N ILE A 134 19.22 -3.53 -4.18
CA ILE A 134 18.83 -2.13 -4.27
C ILE A 134 19.10 -1.55 -5.67
N GLU A 135 20.12 -2.03 -6.39
CA GLU A 135 20.36 -1.64 -7.78
C GLU A 135 19.29 -2.14 -8.75
N GLU A 136 18.71 -3.31 -8.50
CA GLU A 136 17.60 -3.82 -9.30
C GLU A 136 16.34 -3.01 -9.00
N PHE A 137 16.07 -2.72 -7.72
CA PHE A 137 14.95 -1.88 -7.30
C PHE A 137 15.04 -0.46 -7.89
N ALA A 138 16.23 0.15 -7.88
CA ALA A 138 16.45 1.49 -8.46
C ALA A 138 16.26 1.54 -9.99
N ARG A 139 16.28 0.40 -10.68
CA ARG A 139 15.99 0.30 -12.13
C ARG A 139 14.52 0.12 -12.43
N CYS A 140 13.72 -0.32 -11.46
CA CYS A 140 12.28 -0.43 -11.63
C CYS A 140 11.70 0.91 -12.06
N ALA A 141 10.66 0.83 -12.90
CA ALA A 141 9.84 2.00 -13.17
C ALA A 141 8.81 2.17 -12.04
N ASP A 142 8.42 3.42 -11.80
CA ASP A 142 7.33 3.81 -10.91
C ASP A 142 6.02 3.06 -11.22
N TRP A 143 5.67 2.92 -12.50
CA TRP A 143 4.48 2.18 -12.93
C TRP A 143 4.60 0.66 -12.78
N GLU A 144 5.81 0.08 -12.78
CA GLU A 144 6.00 -1.37 -12.50
C GLU A 144 5.73 -1.68 -11.02
N LEU A 145 5.94 -0.69 -10.15
CA LEU A 145 5.70 -0.82 -8.71
C LEU A 145 4.25 -0.47 -8.34
N ALA A 146 3.77 0.70 -8.72
CA ALA A 146 2.43 1.18 -8.35
C ALA A 146 1.30 0.65 -9.25
N GLY A 147 1.65 0.08 -10.41
CA GLY A 147 0.68 -0.34 -11.42
C GLY A 147 0.27 0.80 -12.34
N GLY A 148 -0.37 0.45 -13.45
CA GLY A 148 -0.68 1.40 -14.49
C GLY A 148 -1.67 0.90 -15.53
N TRP A 149 -1.80 1.67 -16.62
CA TRP A 149 -2.68 1.34 -17.72
C TRP A 149 -1.95 1.47 -19.05
N THR A 150 -1.72 0.35 -19.73
CA THR A 150 -1.19 0.37 -21.09
C THR A 150 -2.31 0.33 -22.13
N THR A 151 -2.16 1.09 -23.22
CA THR A 151 -3.08 1.02 -24.36
C THR A 151 -2.52 0.08 -25.42
N VAL A 152 -3.14 -1.08 -25.58
CA VAL A 152 -2.79 -2.03 -26.66
C VAL A 152 -3.94 -2.06 -27.67
N LYS A 153 -3.66 -1.69 -28.92
CA LYS A 153 -4.65 -1.66 -30.03
C LYS A 153 -5.91 -0.81 -29.77
N GLY A 154 -5.80 0.23 -28.94
CA GLY A 154 -6.91 1.14 -28.62
C GLY A 154 -7.79 0.69 -27.47
N GLU A 155 -7.45 -0.42 -26.79
CA GLU A 155 -8.07 -0.86 -25.54
C GLU A 155 -7.10 -0.59 -24.39
N ARG A 156 -7.62 -0.01 -23.29
CA ARG A 156 -6.87 0.16 -22.04
C ARG A 156 -6.85 -1.18 -21.32
N ILE A 157 -5.67 -1.69 -21.05
CA ILE A 157 -5.42 -2.89 -20.26
C ILE A 157 -4.77 -2.42 -18.95
N LYS A 158 -5.24 -2.95 -17.82
CA LYS A 158 -4.64 -2.70 -16.51
C LYS A 158 -3.39 -3.55 -16.38
N ASP A 159 -2.28 -2.92 -16.01
CA ASP A 159 -1.04 -3.59 -15.66
C ASP A 159 -0.92 -3.50 -14.14
N ASP A 160 -1.05 -4.63 -13.45
CA ASP A 160 -1.00 -4.67 -11.99
C ASP A 160 0.44 -4.42 -11.52
N GLY A 161 0.60 -3.51 -10.56
CA GLY A 161 1.90 -3.18 -9.99
C GLY A 161 2.39 -4.23 -8.99
N LEU A 162 3.71 -4.37 -8.84
CA LEU A 162 4.29 -5.26 -7.85
C LEU A 162 3.89 -4.89 -6.42
N LEU A 163 3.74 -3.59 -6.14
CA LEU A 163 3.42 -3.06 -4.82
C LEU A 163 2.01 -2.47 -4.73
N GLU A 164 1.20 -2.59 -5.77
CA GLU A 164 -0.17 -2.06 -5.81
C GLU A 164 -1.04 -2.63 -4.68
N SER A 165 -0.81 -3.88 -4.26
CA SER A 165 -1.55 -4.50 -3.15
C SER A 165 -1.26 -3.89 -1.78
N PHE A 166 -0.22 -3.05 -1.66
CA PHE A 166 0.15 -2.36 -0.43
C PHE A 166 -0.24 -0.87 -0.47
N ASP A 167 -1.17 -0.51 -1.36
CA ASP A 167 -1.65 0.86 -1.56
C ASP A 167 -0.55 1.87 -1.92
N VAL A 168 0.56 1.40 -2.49
CA VAL A 168 1.65 2.26 -2.94
C VAL A 168 1.21 3.03 -4.18
N SER A 169 1.09 4.35 -4.02
CA SER A 169 0.76 5.26 -5.11
C SER A 169 1.92 5.43 -6.09
N MET A 170 1.62 5.93 -7.29
CA MET A 170 2.64 6.20 -8.31
C MET A 170 3.67 7.24 -7.84
N GLU A 171 3.24 8.24 -7.07
CA GLU A 171 4.13 9.24 -6.48
C GLU A 171 5.04 8.62 -5.41
N GLU A 172 4.51 7.77 -4.54
CA GLU A 172 5.31 7.06 -3.54
C GLU A 172 6.32 6.11 -4.20
N ALA A 173 5.89 5.35 -5.21
CA ALA A 173 6.79 4.49 -5.98
C ALA A 173 7.90 5.29 -6.66
N GLN A 174 7.58 6.44 -7.25
CA GLN A 174 8.57 7.35 -7.83
C GLN A 174 9.56 7.83 -6.77
N ASN A 175 9.08 8.26 -5.60
CA ASN A 175 9.91 8.73 -4.50
C ASN A 175 10.84 7.62 -3.97
N MET A 176 10.35 6.40 -3.82
CA MET A 176 11.16 5.25 -3.39
C MET A 176 12.27 4.95 -4.42
N VAL A 177 11.92 4.87 -5.70
CA VAL A 177 12.91 4.61 -6.77
C VAL A 177 13.95 5.73 -6.85
N MET A 178 13.52 7.00 -6.76
CA MET A 178 14.45 8.13 -6.76
C MET A 178 15.38 8.10 -5.53
N THR A 179 14.85 7.80 -4.35
CA THR A 179 15.65 7.66 -3.12
C THR A 179 16.70 6.55 -3.27
N ALA A 180 16.32 5.41 -3.85
CA ALA A 180 17.25 4.31 -4.12
C ALA A 180 18.35 4.72 -5.12
N ARG A 181 18.01 5.47 -6.18
CA ARG A 181 18.98 5.99 -7.16
C ARG A 181 19.97 6.98 -6.55
N ILE A 182 19.49 7.84 -5.65
CA ILE A 182 20.35 8.77 -4.90
C ILE A 182 21.30 8.00 -3.98
N GLN A 183 20.80 7.01 -3.25
CA GLN A 183 21.62 6.18 -2.36
C GLN A 183 22.74 5.44 -3.11
N LEU A 184 22.47 5.05 -4.36
CA LEU A 184 23.45 4.45 -5.27
C LEU A 184 24.37 5.45 -5.98
N GLY A 185 24.13 6.75 -5.81
CA GLY A 185 24.88 7.82 -6.46
C GLY A 185 24.63 7.90 -7.97
N TRP A 186 23.50 7.39 -8.47
CA TRP A 186 23.10 7.52 -9.88
C TRP A 186 22.52 8.90 -10.18
N VAL A 187 21.99 9.54 -9.15
CA VAL A 187 21.45 10.90 -9.20
C VAL A 187 22.10 11.70 -8.08
N ASP A 188 22.57 12.90 -8.42
CA ASP A 188 23.13 13.84 -7.47
C ASP A 188 21.99 14.65 -6.82
N PRO A 189 21.84 14.65 -5.48
CA PRO A 189 20.82 15.44 -4.79
C PRO A 189 20.85 16.92 -5.17
N GLU A 190 22.04 17.48 -5.40
CA GLU A 190 22.20 18.90 -5.71
C GLU A 190 21.67 19.25 -7.11
N GLN A 191 21.65 18.29 -8.04
CA GLN A 191 21.04 18.49 -9.36
C GLN A 191 19.51 18.44 -9.29
N LEU A 192 18.95 17.60 -8.43
CA LEU A 192 17.49 17.52 -8.23
C LEU A 192 16.94 18.79 -7.57
N GLU A 193 17.64 19.33 -6.58
CA GLU A 193 17.24 20.60 -5.95
C GLU A 193 17.27 21.76 -6.96
N ALA A 194 18.27 21.77 -7.87
CA ALA A 194 18.36 22.76 -8.93
C ALA A 194 17.24 22.62 -9.98
N GLU A 195 16.90 21.39 -10.39
CA GLU A 195 15.80 21.13 -11.32
C GLU A 195 14.43 21.49 -10.72
N GLY A 196 14.20 21.16 -9.44
CA GLY A 196 12.97 21.55 -8.74
C GLY A 196 12.83 23.07 -8.54
N GLN A 197 13.95 23.78 -8.41
CA GLN A 197 13.95 25.25 -8.38
C GLN A 197 13.70 25.88 -9.76
N GLU A 198 14.25 25.31 -10.83
CA GLU A 198 13.97 25.76 -12.19
C GLU A 198 12.50 25.52 -12.59
N GLU A 199 11.88 24.42 -12.15
CA GLU A 199 10.45 24.16 -12.37
C GLU A 199 9.56 25.13 -11.57
N ALA A 200 9.89 25.40 -10.29
CA ALA A 200 9.14 26.36 -9.48
C ALA A 200 9.24 27.80 -10.01
N ASP A 201 10.43 28.23 -10.46
CA ASP A 201 10.63 29.54 -11.08
C ASP A 201 9.90 29.64 -12.42
N ALA A 202 9.81 28.55 -13.19
CA ALA A 202 9.06 28.51 -14.44
C ALA A 202 7.54 28.56 -14.23
N GLU A 203 7.00 27.96 -13.16
CA GLU A 203 5.58 28.06 -12.81
C GLU A 203 5.20 29.48 -12.32
N GLU A 204 6.08 30.14 -11.55
CA GLU A 204 5.87 31.55 -11.14
C GLU A 204 5.91 32.53 -12.34
N GLU A 205 6.72 32.28 -13.36
CA GLU A 205 6.74 33.10 -14.59
C GLU A 205 5.49 32.91 -15.49
N VAL A 206 4.78 31.78 -15.37
CA VAL A 206 3.58 31.48 -16.16
C VAL A 206 2.31 32.04 -15.50
N GLU A 207 2.30 32.24 -14.18
CA GLU A 207 1.18 32.86 -13.45
C GLU A 207 1.23 34.41 -13.37
N ALA A 208 2.34 35.05 -13.81
CA ALA A 208 2.54 36.51 -13.78
C ALA A 208 2.16 37.24 -15.10
#